data_AF-A0A923WV39-F1
#
_entry.id   AF-A0A923WV39-F1
#
_cell.length_a   1.000
_cell.length_b   1.000
_cell.length_c   1.000
_cell.angle_alpha   90.00
_cell.angle_beta   90.00
_cell.angle_gamma   90.00
#
_symmetry.space_group_name_H-M   'P 1'
#
loop_
_entity.id
_entity.type
_entity.pdbx_description
1 polymer ?
#
loop_
_entity_poly.entity_id
_entity_poly.type
_entity_poly.pdbx_seq_one_letter_code
_entity_poly.pdbx_strand_id
1 'polypeptide(L)'
;CAEVAQSYGVPLIADGGIRTSGDMVKAFAAGADTIMLGSMLSGTIETPGDIVNGKKQYRGMASKKAQISWRGDMPQGMAPEGESTYVTVKGHVSDVLHELMGGIRSGMTYINAQTIEEMKNNTLFMEMTPNGISESKAHGV
;
A
#
# COMPACT_ATOMS: atom_id res chain seq x y z
N CYS A 1 9.03 -1.55 -16.17
CA CYS A 1 10.01 -1.82 -15.09
C CYS A 1 10.11 -3.30 -14.75
N ALA A 2 9.00 -4.00 -14.49
CA ALA A 2 8.97 -5.44 -14.21
C ALA A 2 9.76 -6.31 -15.21
N GLU A 3 9.35 -6.29 -16.49
CA GLU A 3 9.99 -7.08 -17.55
C GLU A 3 11.50 -6.82 -17.65
N VAL A 4 11.90 -5.54 -17.57
CA VAL A 4 13.32 -5.15 -17.62
C VAL A 4 14.06 -5.68 -16.39
N ALA A 5 13.57 -5.43 -15.18
CA ALA A 5 14.23 -5.87 -13.95
C ALA A 5 14.37 -7.39 -13.88
N GLN A 6 13.36 -8.13 -14.35
CA GLN A 6 13.38 -9.59 -14.46
C GLN A 6 14.51 -10.08 -15.38
N SER A 7 14.73 -9.42 -16.52
CA SER A 7 15.83 -9.78 -17.44
C SER A 7 17.23 -9.64 -16.81
N TYR A 8 17.36 -8.82 -15.77
CA TYR A 8 18.60 -8.63 -15.00
C TYR A 8 18.60 -9.38 -13.66
N GLY A 9 17.53 -10.12 -13.32
CA GLY A 9 17.39 -10.78 -12.02
C GLY A 9 17.34 -9.82 -10.82
N VAL A 10 16.88 -8.59 -11.05
CA VAL A 10 16.78 -7.56 -10.00
C VAL A 10 15.36 -7.56 -9.42
N PRO A 11 15.19 -7.73 -8.10
CA PRO A 11 13.87 -7.72 -7.48
C PRO A 11 13.26 -6.32 -7.45
N LEU A 12 11.92 -6.27 -7.46
CA LEU A 12 11.15 -5.03 -7.46
C LEU A 12 10.27 -4.87 -6.21
N ILE A 13 10.21 -3.62 -5.76
CA ILE A 13 9.32 -3.17 -4.70
C ILE A 13 8.21 -2.34 -5.34
N ALA A 14 6.95 -2.75 -5.20
CA ALA A 14 5.82 -1.89 -5.49
C ALA A 14 5.60 -0.94 -4.30
N ASP A 15 5.81 0.36 -4.52
CA ASP A 15 5.72 1.38 -3.48
C ASP A 15 4.60 2.39 -3.80
N GLY A 16 3.66 2.53 -2.87
CA GLY A 16 2.54 3.46 -2.96
C GLY A 16 1.30 2.92 -3.68
N GLY A 17 0.17 3.61 -3.49
CA GLY A 17 -1.10 3.32 -4.18
C GLY A 17 -1.90 2.11 -3.69
N ILE A 18 -1.32 1.24 -2.86
CA ILE A 18 -1.98 0.06 -2.31
C ILE A 18 -2.98 0.47 -1.21
N ARG A 19 -4.26 0.10 -1.39
CA ARG A 19 -5.33 0.41 -0.43
C ARG A 19 -5.96 -0.83 0.20
N THR A 20 -5.82 -1.97 -0.46
CA THR A 20 -6.42 -3.25 -0.04
C THR A 20 -5.45 -4.40 -0.31
N SER A 21 -5.67 -5.55 0.32
CA SER A 21 -4.97 -6.80 -0.02
C SER A 21 -5.20 -7.22 -1.47
N GLY A 22 -6.34 -6.88 -2.08
CA GLY A 22 -6.58 -7.09 -3.50
C GLY A 22 -5.66 -6.26 -4.40
N ASP A 23 -5.32 -5.04 -4.01
CA ASP A 23 -4.31 -4.23 -4.72
C ASP A 23 -2.91 -4.87 -4.57
N MET A 24 -2.62 -5.48 -3.42
CA MET A 24 -1.35 -6.22 -3.23
C MET A 24 -1.26 -7.42 -4.17
N VAL A 25 -2.34 -8.19 -4.29
CA VAL A 25 -2.43 -9.33 -5.23
C VAL A 25 -2.16 -8.88 -6.65
N LYS A 26 -2.78 -7.76 -7.08
CA LYS A 26 -2.55 -7.17 -8.41
C LYS A 26 -1.11 -6.70 -8.60
N ALA A 27 -0.49 -6.11 -7.57
CA ALA A 27 0.89 -5.66 -7.65
C ALA A 27 1.87 -6.83 -7.81
N PHE A 28 1.69 -7.92 -7.06
CA PHE A 28 2.46 -9.14 -7.24
C PHE A 28 2.25 -9.74 -8.62
N ALA A 29 1.00 -9.88 -9.05
CA ALA A 29 0.66 -10.38 -10.39
C ALA A 29 1.24 -9.51 -11.53
N ALA A 30 1.40 -8.20 -11.30
CA ALA A 30 2.02 -7.27 -12.24
C ALA A 30 3.57 -7.32 -12.24
N GLY A 31 4.19 -8.20 -11.46
CA GLY A 31 5.63 -8.45 -11.47
C GLY A 31 6.42 -7.93 -10.28
N ALA A 32 5.78 -7.42 -9.22
CA ALA A 32 6.49 -7.05 -8.00
C ALA A 32 6.95 -8.30 -7.21
N ASP A 33 8.08 -8.19 -6.52
CA ASP A 33 8.59 -9.22 -5.60
C ASP A 33 8.22 -8.92 -4.15
N THR A 34 8.14 -7.63 -3.83
CA THR A 34 7.77 -7.12 -2.51
C THR A 34 6.92 -5.87 -2.63
N ILE A 35 6.25 -5.49 -1.55
CA ILE A 35 5.36 -4.33 -1.50
C ILE A 35 5.74 -3.48 -0.29
N MET A 36 5.89 -2.18 -0.49
CA MET A 36 6.07 -1.21 0.56
C MET A 36 4.72 -0.62 0.98
N LEU A 37 4.42 -0.64 2.28
CA LEU A 37 3.17 -0.15 2.84
C LEU A 37 3.40 1.04 3.76
N GLY A 38 2.84 2.20 3.38
CA GLY A 38 2.82 3.40 4.22
C GLY A 38 1.47 3.56 4.94
N SER A 39 0.48 4.10 4.24
CA SER A 39 -0.84 4.45 4.79
C SER A 39 -1.60 3.27 5.41
N MET A 40 -1.38 2.05 4.92
CA MET A 40 -2.00 0.85 5.48
C MET A 40 -1.53 0.57 6.92
N LEU A 41 -0.28 0.90 7.24
CA LEU A 41 0.33 0.67 8.55
C LEU A 41 0.35 1.92 9.43
N SER A 42 0.19 3.12 8.85
CA SER A 42 0.38 4.41 9.55
C SER A 42 -0.49 4.66 10.78
N GLY A 43 -1.57 3.89 10.95
CA GLY A 43 -2.46 3.99 12.11
C GLY A 43 -2.20 2.96 13.21
N THR A 44 -1.23 2.05 13.04
CA THR A 44 -0.96 1.01 14.04
C THR A 44 -0.24 1.61 15.24
N ILE A 45 -0.36 1.00 16.41
CA ILE A 45 0.19 1.56 17.65
C ILE A 45 1.73 1.63 17.63
N GLU A 46 2.40 0.75 16.88
CA GLU A 46 3.86 0.67 16.76
C GLU A 46 4.45 1.81 15.90
N THR A 47 3.65 2.42 15.02
CA THR A 47 4.14 3.54 14.21
C THR A 47 4.42 4.78 15.06
N PRO A 48 5.36 5.66 14.66
CA PRO A 48 5.57 6.92 15.36
C PRO A 48 4.37 7.88 15.19
N GLY A 49 4.20 8.82 16.12
CA GLY A 49 3.16 9.86 16.08
C GLY A 49 2.16 9.73 17.23
N ASP A 50 1.80 10.89 17.80
CA ASP A 50 0.92 10.93 18.95
C ASP A 50 -0.53 10.58 18.58
N ILE A 51 -1.23 9.98 19.53
CA ILE A 51 -2.67 9.78 19.46
C ILE A 51 -3.35 10.96 20.14
N VAL A 52 -4.05 11.77 19.36
CA VAL A 52 -4.77 12.96 19.84
C VAL A 52 -6.24 12.79 19.48
N ASN A 53 -7.13 12.90 20.47
CA ASN A 53 -8.58 12.72 20.30
C ASN A 53 -8.97 11.42 19.56
N GLY A 54 -8.31 10.32 19.91
CA GLY A 54 -8.57 9.00 19.33
C GLY A 54 -8.08 8.80 17.89
N LYS A 55 -7.31 9.74 17.32
CA LYS A 55 -6.70 9.60 16.00
C LYS A 55 -5.18 9.68 16.08
N LYS A 56 -4.50 8.90 15.24
CA LYS A 56 -3.04 8.87 15.18
C LYS A 56 -2.52 9.89 14.18
N GLN A 57 -1.51 10.66 14.57
CA GLN A 57 -0.86 11.59 13.67
C GLN A 57 -0.07 10.86 12.59
N TYR A 58 -0.25 11.26 11.33
CA TYR A 58 0.47 10.73 10.18
C TYR A 58 0.97 11.87 9.29
N ARG A 59 2.16 11.71 8.70
CA ARG A 59 2.72 12.67 7.76
C ARG A 59 3.48 11.98 6.64
N GLY A 60 3.30 12.44 5.41
CA GLY A 60 4.17 12.09 4.30
C GLY A 60 5.53 12.77 4.43
N MET A 61 6.61 12.12 3.97
CA MET A 61 7.97 12.68 4.05
C MET A 61 8.13 13.98 3.24
N ALA A 62 7.34 14.15 2.18
CA ALA A 62 7.30 15.38 1.38
C ALA A 62 6.44 16.50 2.03
N SER A 63 5.86 16.27 3.21
CA SER A 63 5.05 17.29 3.90
C SER A 63 5.90 18.34 4.59
N LYS A 64 5.34 19.55 4.73
CA LYS A 64 6.02 20.66 5.42
C LYS A 64 6.51 20.27 6.82
N LYS A 65 5.65 19.61 7.61
CA LYS A 65 6.02 19.18 8.96
C LYS A 65 7.16 18.17 8.96
N ALA A 66 7.21 17.26 7.99
CA ALA A 66 8.31 16.29 7.87
C ALA A 66 9.61 16.97 7.44
N GLN A 67 9.55 17.86 6.45
CA GLN A 67 10.71 18.60 5.95
C GLN A 67 11.33 19.49 7.03
N ILE A 68 10.53 20.27 7.75
CA ILE A 68 11.02 21.10 8.88
C ILE A 68 11.61 20.22 9.99
N SER A 69 10.93 19.11 10.34
CA SER A 69 11.42 18.18 11.36
C SER A 69 12.73 17.51 10.98
N TRP A 70 13.02 17.34 9.69
CA TRP A 70 14.22 16.67 9.20
C TRP A 70 15.37 17.65 8.89
N ARG A 71 15.05 18.80 8.26
CA ARG A 71 16.03 19.78 7.76
C ARG A 71 16.14 21.05 8.61
N GLY A 72 15.27 21.24 9.60
CA GLY A 72 15.19 22.45 10.43
C GLY A 72 14.38 23.59 9.82
N ASP A 73 14.25 23.65 8.48
CA ASP A 73 13.41 24.61 7.78
C ASP A 73 12.95 24.06 6.41
N MET A 74 11.98 24.73 5.78
CA MET A 74 11.57 24.49 4.41
C MET A 74 12.32 25.45 3.47
N PRO A 75 13.12 24.93 2.51
CA PRO A 75 13.83 25.79 1.56
C PRO A 75 12.88 26.73 0.81
N GLN A 76 13.29 27.99 0.67
CA GLN A 76 12.51 28.99 -0.05
C GLN A 76 12.30 28.54 -1.51
N GLY A 77 11.06 28.60 -1.98
CA GLY A 77 10.69 28.17 -3.33
C GLY A 77 10.38 26.67 -3.49
N MET A 78 10.45 25.86 -2.44
CA MET A 78 9.91 24.48 -2.48
C MET A 78 8.44 24.44 -2.07
N ALA A 79 7.61 23.80 -2.89
CA ALA A 79 6.25 23.45 -2.53
C ALA A 79 6.24 22.09 -1.80
N PRO A 80 5.54 21.94 -0.67
CA PRO A 80 5.31 20.62 -0.09
C PRO A 80 4.40 19.79 -1.00
N GLU A 81 4.82 18.57 -1.31
CA GLU A 81 4.04 17.61 -2.12
C GLU A 81 3.34 16.56 -1.26
N GLY A 82 3.62 16.56 0.06
CA GLY A 82 3.04 15.63 1.01
C GLY A 82 2.11 16.30 2.01
N GLU A 83 1.14 15.53 2.50
CA GLU A 83 0.19 15.98 3.51
C GLU A 83 0.56 15.52 4.91
N SER A 84 0.11 16.29 5.91
CA SER A 84 0.11 15.89 7.33
C SER A 84 -1.32 15.82 7.81
N THR A 85 -1.74 14.67 8.32
CA THR A 85 -3.13 14.41 8.67
C THR A 85 -3.24 13.52 9.92
N TYR A 86 -4.46 13.24 10.33
CA TYR A 86 -4.78 12.30 11.38
C TYR A 86 -5.52 11.11 10.77
N VAL A 87 -5.04 9.90 11.07
CA VAL A 87 -5.62 8.64 10.61
C VAL A 87 -6.28 7.90 11.77
N THR A 88 -7.23 7.03 11.47
CA THR A 88 -7.85 6.15 12.48
C THR A 88 -6.80 5.22 13.07
N VAL A 89 -6.87 4.99 14.38
CA VAL A 89 -6.03 4.00 15.06
C VAL A 89 -6.46 2.59 14.61
N LYS A 90 -5.49 1.78 14.19
CA LYS A 90 -5.70 0.47 13.57
C LYS A 90 -5.39 -0.72 14.49
N GLY A 91 -5.03 -0.47 15.75
CA GLY A 91 -4.58 -1.52 16.67
C GLY A 91 -3.11 -1.92 16.43
N HIS A 92 -2.77 -3.17 16.71
CA HIS A 92 -1.42 -3.70 16.53
C HIS A 92 -1.12 -3.98 15.06
N VAL A 93 0.12 -3.74 14.66
CA VAL A 93 0.60 -4.04 13.31
C VAL A 93 0.45 -5.52 12.96
N SER A 94 0.59 -6.43 13.94
CA SER A 94 0.40 -7.87 13.76
C SER A 94 -0.99 -8.22 13.24
N ASP A 95 -2.02 -7.54 13.73
CA ASP A 95 -3.41 -7.82 13.37
C ASP A 95 -3.68 -7.37 11.94
N VAL A 96 -3.20 -6.18 11.59
CA VAL A 96 -3.26 -5.65 10.22
C VAL A 96 -2.51 -6.58 9.26
N LEU A 97 -1.31 -7.04 9.62
CA LEU A 97 -0.53 -7.95 8.77
C LEU A 97 -1.22 -9.32 8.60
N HIS A 98 -1.82 -9.88 9.65
CA HIS A 98 -2.58 -11.12 9.55
C HIS A 98 -3.75 -11.00 8.58
N GLU A 99 -4.51 -9.89 8.64
CA GLU A 99 -5.62 -9.63 7.71
C GLU A 99 -5.13 -9.51 6.26
N LEU A 100 -4.05 -8.74 6.04
CA LEU A 100 -3.47 -8.57 4.70
C LEU A 100 -2.95 -9.89 4.12
N MET A 101 -2.25 -10.69 4.92
CA MET A 101 -1.79 -12.01 4.51
C MET A 101 -2.96 -12.94 4.19
N GLY A 102 -4.05 -12.90 4.97
CA GLY A 102 -5.28 -13.63 4.67
C GLY A 102 -5.88 -13.24 3.33
N GLY A 103 -5.94 -11.95 3.03
CA GLY A 103 -6.42 -11.45 1.74
C GLY A 103 -5.53 -11.84 0.56
N ILE A 104 -4.20 -11.82 0.72
CA ILE A 104 -3.27 -12.27 -0.32
C ILE A 104 -3.47 -13.76 -0.61
N ARG A 105 -3.53 -14.59 0.44
CA ARG A 105 -3.78 -16.04 0.29
C ARG A 105 -5.11 -16.32 -0.39
N SER A 106 -6.15 -15.55 -0.07
CA SER A 106 -7.44 -15.62 -0.77
C SER A 106 -7.28 -15.27 -2.26
N GLY A 107 -6.57 -14.18 -2.58
CA GLY A 107 -6.29 -13.83 -3.98
C GLY A 107 -5.54 -14.92 -4.74
N MET A 108 -4.57 -15.57 -4.09
CA MET A 108 -3.79 -16.68 -4.66
C MET A 108 -4.65 -17.88 -5.08
N THR A 109 -5.74 -18.19 -4.36
CA THR A 109 -6.62 -19.31 -4.73
C THR A 109 -7.39 -19.02 -6.03
N TYR A 110 -7.82 -17.77 -6.26
CA TYR A 110 -8.53 -17.38 -7.47
C TYR A 110 -7.69 -17.49 -8.75
N ILE A 111 -6.37 -17.34 -8.64
CA ILE A 111 -5.42 -17.40 -9.76
C ILE A 111 -4.61 -18.70 -9.77
N ASN A 112 -4.99 -19.68 -8.95
CA ASN A 112 -4.31 -20.96 -8.81
C ASN A 112 -2.79 -20.82 -8.62
N ALA A 113 -2.38 -20.04 -7.62
CA ALA A 113 -0.98 -19.83 -7.27
C ALA A 113 -0.69 -20.27 -5.83
N GLN A 114 0.48 -20.86 -5.60
CA GLN A 114 1.01 -21.24 -4.29
C GLN A 114 2.25 -20.41 -3.91
N THR A 115 2.84 -19.70 -4.87
CA THR A 115 4.00 -18.83 -4.68
C THR A 115 3.78 -17.47 -5.35
N ILE A 116 4.53 -16.44 -4.93
CA ILE A 116 4.49 -15.12 -5.58
C ILE A 116 4.91 -15.23 -7.06
N GLU A 117 5.86 -16.11 -7.37
CA GLU A 117 6.31 -16.34 -8.74
C GLU A 117 5.19 -16.93 -9.61
N GLU A 118 4.41 -17.86 -9.08
CA GLU A 118 3.20 -18.35 -9.75
C GLU A 118 2.16 -17.26 -9.94
N MET A 119 2.01 -16.33 -8.99
CA MET A 119 1.10 -15.19 -9.18
C MET A 119 1.47 -14.34 -10.40
N LYS A 120 2.77 -14.13 -10.64
CA LYS A 120 3.25 -13.38 -11.83
C LYS A 120 2.96 -14.11 -13.13
N ASN A 121 3.08 -15.45 -13.12
CA ASN A 121 3.03 -16.26 -14.34
C ASN A 121 1.61 -16.76 -14.68
N ASN A 122 0.75 -16.97 -13.68
CA ASN A 122 -0.57 -17.58 -13.86
C ASN A 122 -1.70 -16.54 -14.03
N THR A 123 -1.45 -15.27 -13.70
CA THR A 123 -2.52 -14.26 -13.65
C THR A 123 -2.81 -13.66 -15.02
N LEU A 124 -4.09 -13.48 -15.31
CA LEU A 124 -4.58 -12.65 -16.42
C LEU A 124 -5.34 -11.45 -15.87
N PHE A 125 -5.19 -10.31 -16.53
CA PHE A 125 -5.88 -9.08 -16.18
C PHE A 125 -7.02 -8.79 -17.15
N MET A 126 -8.09 -8.21 -16.63
CA MET A 126 -9.19 -7.65 -17.40
C MET A 126 -9.41 -6.19 -16.97
N GLU A 127 -9.49 -5.29 -17.94
CA GLU A 127 -9.82 -3.89 -17.66
C GLU A 127 -11.30 -3.76 -17.28
N MET A 128 -11.57 -2.89 -16.32
CA MET A 128 -12.93 -2.65 -15.82
C MET A 128 -13.31 -1.19 -16.03
N THR A 129 -14.54 -0.97 -16.49
CA THR A 129 -15.13 0.37 -16.56
C THR A 129 -15.42 0.91 -15.16
N PRO A 130 -15.65 2.23 -14.99
CA PRO A 130 -16.06 2.79 -13.71
C PRO A 130 -17.30 2.12 -13.10
N ASN A 131 -18.26 1.68 -13.93
CA ASN A 131 -19.45 0.96 -13.47
C ASN A 131 -19.08 -0.41 -12.90
N GLY A 132 -18.16 -1.15 -13.55
CA GLY A 132 -17.66 -2.42 -13.02
C GLY A 132 -16.93 -2.26 -11.67
N ILE A 133 -16.20 -1.15 -11.48
CA ILE A 133 -15.60 -0.83 -10.18
C ILE A 133 -16.67 -0.59 -9.11
N SER A 134 -17.75 0.11 -9.47
CA SER A 134 -18.86 0.36 -8.55
C SER A 134 -19.55 -0.94 -8.12
N GLU A 135 -19.77 -1.86 -9.06
CA GLU A 135 -20.33 -3.19 -8.81
C GLU A 135 -19.43 -4.06 -7.93
N SER A 136 -18.10 -3.93 -8.07
CA SER A 136 -17.13 -4.73 -7.31
C SER A 136 -17.05 -4.39 -5.82
N LYS A 137 -17.61 -3.25 -5.41
CA LYS A 137 -17.70 -2.86 -4.00
C LYS A 137 -19.02 -3.37 -3.44
N ALA A 138 -19.06 -3.62 -2.13
CA ALA A 138 -20.33 -3.90 -1.46
C ALA A 138 -21.33 -2.76 -1.76
N HIS A 139 -22.50 -3.12 -2.27
CA HIS A 139 -23.55 -2.20 -2.70
C HIS A 139 -24.93 -2.85 -2.43
N GLY A 140 -25.98 -2.03 -2.34
CA GLY A 140 -27.36 -2.53 -2.13
C GLY A 140 -27.71 -2.86 -0.67
N VAL A 141 -26.97 -2.29 0.28
CA VAL A 141 -27.22 -2.33 1.73
C VAL A 141 -27.32 -0.92 2.30
#